data_AF-A0A3N5URS6-F1
#
_entry.id   AF-A0A3N5URS6-F1
#
_cell.length_a   1.000
_cell.length_b   1.000
_cell.length_c   1.000
_cell.angle_alpha   90.00
_cell.angle_beta   90.00
_cell.angle_gamma   90.00
#
_symmetry.space_group_name_H-M   'P 1'
#
loop_
_entity.id
_entity.type
_entity.pdbx_description
1 polymer ?
#
loop_
_entity_poly.entity_id
_entity_poly.type
_entity_poly.pdbx_seq_one_letter_code
_entity_poly.pdbx_strand_id
1 'polypeptide(L)'
;MDMAQAFRPSTIYLLRKLQRHKEAARIIGMFPEARVQIVDRQRDVVLPQHPSRPAIIAGKRVLMIGEASSFLRHFDGCLGSSVRCALYVRLVPISNGCPYYCTYCYLAYVYRDHLPFIKLNINYGKMCDEIRDLTACAQNAISFNMGEMLDSLALDHVSLLASRLVPLFSRLSNRYPPEQRIEFYRLLTDAILAHNKHISISLCRETPYVWDHLKSRCDPRKCNCLIW
;
A
#
# COMPACT_ATOMS: atom_id res chain seq x y z
N MET A 1 -8.34 -18.76 -4.87
CA MET A 1 -8.96 -17.56 -5.49
C MET A 1 -8.26 -16.36 -4.88
N ASP A 2 -7.39 -15.71 -5.64
CA ASP A 2 -6.56 -14.59 -5.18
C ASP A 2 -7.47 -13.38 -4.88
N MET A 3 -7.71 -13.11 -3.60
CA MET A 3 -8.55 -11.98 -3.16
C MET A 3 -7.93 -10.62 -3.55
N ALA A 4 -6.63 -10.57 -3.86
CA ALA A 4 -5.99 -9.37 -4.39
C ALA A 4 -6.41 -9.10 -5.85
N GLN A 5 -6.71 -10.12 -6.65
CA GLN A 5 -7.25 -9.95 -8.02
C GLN A 5 -8.71 -9.46 -8.07
N ALA A 6 -9.33 -9.21 -6.91
CA ALA A 6 -10.72 -8.78 -6.82
C ALA A 6 -10.93 -7.27 -7.03
N PHE A 7 -9.86 -6.46 -7.19
CA PHE A 7 -10.04 -5.03 -7.43
C PHE A 7 -10.68 -4.79 -8.80
N ARG A 8 -11.90 -4.24 -8.79
CA ARG A 8 -12.68 -3.95 -10.00
C ARG A 8 -13.23 -2.53 -9.92
N PRO A 9 -12.48 -1.52 -10.38
CA PRO A 9 -12.98 -0.16 -10.43
C PRO A 9 -14.15 -0.08 -11.43
N SER A 10 -15.23 0.62 -11.05
CA SER A 10 -16.31 0.96 -11.99
C SER A 10 -15.99 2.22 -12.80
N THR A 11 -15.16 3.10 -12.24
CA THR A 11 -14.76 4.36 -12.88
C THR A 11 -13.26 4.56 -12.75
N ILE A 12 -12.63 4.96 -13.84
CA ILE A 12 -11.23 5.39 -13.87
C ILE A 12 -11.19 6.88 -14.24
N TYR A 13 -10.65 7.72 -13.36
CA TYR A 13 -10.31 9.09 -13.67
C TYR A 13 -8.86 9.18 -14.13
N LEU A 14 -8.60 9.79 -15.28
CA LEU A 14 -7.26 9.99 -15.82
C LEU A 14 -6.94 11.48 -15.89
N LEU A 15 -5.82 11.90 -15.29
CA LEU A 15 -5.33 13.27 -15.50
C LEU A 15 -5.06 13.52 -16.99
N ARG A 16 -5.55 14.63 -17.53
CA ARG A 16 -5.46 14.97 -18.96
C ARG A 16 -4.04 14.85 -19.51
N LYS A 17 -3.04 15.32 -18.76
CA LYS A 17 -1.62 15.26 -19.13
C LYS A 17 -1.06 13.84 -19.28
N LEU A 18 -1.73 12.82 -18.74
CA LEU A 18 -1.30 11.42 -18.76
C LEU A 18 -1.93 10.57 -19.88
N GLN A 19 -2.76 11.16 -20.75
CA GLN A 19 -3.47 10.41 -21.80
C GLN A 19 -2.55 9.56 -22.70
N ARG A 20 -1.32 10.04 -22.97
CA ARG A 20 -0.34 9.35 -23.80
C ARG A 20 0.66 8.51 -23.00
N HIS A 21 0.50 8.42 -21.68
CA HIS A 21 1.44 7.70 -20.82
C HIS A 21 1.25 6.18 -20.94
N LYS A 22 2.31 5.45 -21.30
CA LYS A 22 2.26 3.99 -21.53
C LYS A 22 1.69 3.22 -20.33
N GLU A 23 2.09 3.60 -19.12
CA GLU A 23 1.58 2.95 -17.90
C GLU A 23 0.09 3.24 -17.66
N ALA A 24 -0.39 4.44 -18.01
CA ALA A 24 -1.81 4.75 -17.90
C ALA A 24 -2.62 3.86 -18.85
N ALA A 25 -2.15 3.72 -20.11
CA ALA A 25 -2.77 2.84 -21.09
C ALA A 25 -2.77 1.37 -20.62
N ARG A 26 -1.66 0.89 -20.04
CA ARG A 26 -1.57 -0.47 -19.47
C ARG A 26 -2.62 -0.69 -18.38
N ILE A 27 -2.70 0.22 -17.41
CA ILE A 27 -3.64 0.11 -16.29
C ILE A 27 -5.09 0.18 -16.77
N ILE A 28 -5.41 1.09 -17.69
CA ILE A 28 -6.76 1.18 -18.27
C ILE A 28 -7.12 -0.11 -19.01
N GLY A 29 -6.19 -0.69 -19.78
CA GLY A 29 -6.38 -1.95 -20.49
C GLY A 29 -6.65 -3.15 -19.58
N MET A 30 -6.30 -3.09 -18.29
CA MET A 30 -6.64 -4.13 -17.31
C MET A 30 -8.13 -4.13 -16.92
N PHE A 31 -8.84 -3.02 -17.18
CA PHE A 31 -10.22 -2.81 -16.72
C PHE A 31 -11.13 -2.37 -17.88
N PRO A 32 -11.37 -3.22 -18.88
CA PRO A 32 -12.15 -2.86 -20.07
C PRO A 32 -13.60 -2.44 -19.77
N GLU A 33 -14.17 -2.91 -18.66
CA GLU A 33 -15.53 -2.57 -18.22
C GLU A 33 -15.62 -1.23 -17.46
N ALA A 34 -14.49 -0.65 -17.06
CA ALA A 34 -14.50 0.58 -16.26
C ALA A 34 -14.75 1.81 -17.14
N ARG A 35 -15.63 2.71 -16.70
CA ARG A 35 -15.84 3.98 -17.38
C ARG A 35 -14.63 4.89 -17.18
N VAL A 36 -13.94 5.24 -18.26
CA VAL A 36 -12.82 6.18 -18.22
C VAL A 36 -13.32 7.62 -18.37
N GLN A 37 -12.89 8.51 -17.48
CA GLN A 37 -13.17 9.94 -17.51
C GLN A 37 -11.87 10.74 -17.44
N ILE A 38 -11.74 11.74 -18.29
CA ILE A 38 -10.56 12.60 -18.34
C ILE A 38 -10.82 13.84 -17.52
N VAL A 39 -9.91 14.17 -16.61
CA VAL A 39 -10.00 15.34 -15.73
C VAL A 39 -8.72 16.17 -15.78
N ASP A 40 -8.84 17.48 -15.62
CA ASP A 40 -7.68 18.37 -15.62
C ASP A 40 -6.96 18.35 -14.26
N ARG A 41 -7.71 18.25 -13.16
CA ARG A 41 -7.17 18.27 -11.80
C ARG A 41 -7.85 17.21 -10.93
N GLN A 42 -7.16 16.79 -9.86
CA GLN A 42 -7.70 15.86 -8.87
C GLN A 42 -9.03 16.32 -8.26
N ARG A 43 -9.19 17.63 -8.01
CA ARG A 43 -10.42 18.20 -7.44
C ARG A 43 -11.63 18.12 -8.36
N ASP A 44 -11.42 17.82 -9.65
CA ASP A 44 -12.49 17.69 -10.63
C ASP A 44 -13.08 16.25 -10.63
N VAL A 45 -12.57 15.36 -9.77
CA VAL A 45 -13.13 14.01 -9.56
C VAL A 45 -14.43 14.11 -8.79
N VAL A 46 -15.51 13.60 -9.37
CA VAL A 46 -16.84 13.56 -8.75
C VAL A 46 -17.18 12.13 -8.37
N LEU A 47 -17.39 11.88 -7.08
CA LEU A 47 -17.82 10.55 -6.63
C LEU A 47 -19.31 10.33 -6.86
N PRO A 48 -19.74 9.10 -7.17
CA PRO A 48 -21.16 8.74 -7.16
C PRO A 48 -21.74 9.03 -5.76
N GLN A 49 -22.67 9.97 -5.68
CA GLN A 49 -23.41 10.19 -4.44
C GLN A 49 -24.45 9.09 -4.28
N HIS A 50 -24.43 8.40 -3.14
CA HIS A 50 -25.44 7.41 -2.79
C HIS A 50 -26.01 7.78 -1.42
N PRO A 51 -27.34 8.02 -1.29
CA PRO A 51 -27.94 8.48 -0.04
C PRO A 51 -27.75 7.47 1.12
N SER A 52 -27.47 6.21 0.81
CA SER A 52 -27.32 5.11 1.77
C SER A 52 -25.89 4.57 1.93
N ARG A 53 -24.89 5.07 1.19
CA ARG A 53 -23.50 4.58 1.28
C ARG A 53 -22.52 5.71 1.55
N PRO A 54 -21.69 5.61 2.61
CA PRO A 54 -20.60 6.54 2.84
C PRO A 54 -19.69 6.69 1.61
N ALA A 55 -19.30 7.93 1.28
CA ALA A 55 -18.47 8.24 0.11
C ALA A 55 -17.18 7.40 0.04
N ILE A 56 -16.59 7.07 1.20
CA ILE A 56 -15.41 6.22 1.29
C ILE A 56 -15.63 4.79 0.74
N ILE A 57 -16.84 4.23 0.87
CA ILE A 57 -17.20 2.89 0.37
C ILE A 57 -17.37 2.93 -1.16
N ALA A 58 -18.10 3.93 -1.67
CA ALA A 58 -18.25 4.14 -3.12
C ALA A 58 -16.88 4.41 -3.78
N GLY A 59 -16.05 5.16 -3.07
CA GLY A 59 -14.67 5.48 -3.37
C GLY A 59 -13.75 4.30 -3.67
N LYS A 60 -13.95 3.18 -2.97
CA LYS A 60 -13.15 1.97 -3.18
C LYS A 60 -13.31 1.37 -4.59
N ARG A 61 -14.34 1.78 -5.35
CA ARG A 61 -14.55 1.39 -6.76
C ARG A 61 -14.15 2.47 -7.76
N VAL A 62 -13.52 3.55 -7.30
CA VAL A 62 -13.02 4.64 -8.14
C VAL A 62 -11.50 4.63 -8.09
N LEU A 63 -10.88 4.51 -9.27
CA LEU A 63 -9.44 4.65 -9.45
C LEU A 63 -9.13 5.98 -10.12
N MET A 64 -8.24 6.77 -9.53
CA MET A 64 -7.63 7.92 -10.21
C MET A 64 -6.20 7.59 -10.61
N ILE A 65 -5.87 7.75 -11.88
CA ILE A 65 -4.52 7.67 -12.42
C ILE A 65 -3.97 9.10 -12.51
N GLY A 66 -2.93 9.38 -11.73
CA GLY A 66 -2.35 10.72 -11.61
C GLY A 66 -0.84 10.74 -11.44
N GLU A 67 -0.34 11.86 -10.94
CA GLU A 67 1.06 12.05 -10.58
C GLU A 67 1.18 12.64 -9.17
N ALA A 68 2.34 12.42 -8.56
CA ALA A 68 2.74 13.06 -7.31
C ALA A 68 3.86 14.07 -7.54
N SER A 69 3.79 15.21 -6.83
CA SER A 69 4.89 16.18 -6.74
C SER A 69 6.04 15.70 -5.86
N SER A 70 5.77 14.76 -4.95
CA SER A 70 6.76 13.99 -4.22
C SER A 70 6.15 12.72 -3.65
N PHE A 71 6.91 11.63 -3.64
CA PHE A 71 6.55 10.32 -3.12
C PHE A 71 7.02 10.08 -1.69
N LEU A 72 7.92 10.91 -1.17
CA LEU A 72 8.49 10.75 0.17
C LEU A 72 7.79 11.68 1.16
N ARG A 73 7.44 11.16 2.34
CA ARG A 73 6.98 11.93 3.50
C ARG A 73 7.73 11.46 4.73
N HIS A 74 8.09 12.36 5.63
CA HIS A 74 8.77 11.99 6.86
C HIS A 74 7.77 11.78 7.98
N PHE A 75 7.97 10.72 8.75
CA PHE A 75 7.31 10.52 10.03
C PHE A 75 8.34 10.78 11.14
N ASP A 76 8.06 11.77 11.98
CA ASP A 76 8.98 12.30 12.99
C ASP A 76 8.91 11.58 14.34
N GLY A 77 8.03 10.57 14.48
CA GLY A 77 7.92 9.78 15.71
C GLY A 77 7.27 10.50 16.89
N CYS A 78 6.90 11.78 16.73
CA CYS A 78 6.37 12.62 17.80
C CYS A 78 4.87 12.42 17.99
N LEU A 79 4.49 11.31 18.61
CA LEU A 79 3.09 10.95 18.92
C LEU A 79 2.67 11.31 20.36
N GLY A 80 3.40 12.23 21.01
CA GLY A 80 3.19 12.63 22.40
C GLY A 80 4.13 11.94 23.39
N SER A 81 3.94 12.21 24.69
CA SER A 81 4.85 11.72 25.75
C SER A 81 4.76 10.22 26.01
N SER A 82 3.64 9.58 25.65
CA SER A 82 3.35 8.18 25.98
C SER A 82 3.67 7.19 24.85
N VAL A 83 4.01 7.68 23.65
CA VAL A 83 4.23 6.83 22.47
C VAL A 83 5.51 7.24 21.77
N ARG A 84 6.48 6.31 21.70
CA ARG A 84 7.68 6.46 20.88
C ARG A 84 7.60 5.52 19.69
N CYS A 85 7.68 6.05 18.50
CA CYS A 85 7.76 5.28 17.26
C CYS A 85 9.05 5.63 16.52
N ALA A 86 9.65 4.65 15.86
CA ALA A 86 10.88 4.85 15.09
C ALA A 86 10.64 5.83 13.93
N LEU A 87 11.68 6.60 13.60
CA LEU A 87 11.66 7.46 12.42
C LEU A 87 11.65 6.61 11.15
N TYR A 88 10.79 6.97 10.21
CA TYR A 88 10.80 6.36 8.89
C TYR A 88 10.31 7.33 7.83
N VAL A 89 10.63 6.99 6.59
CA VAL A 89 10.19 7.69 5.38
C VAL A 89 9.02 6.92 4.80
N ARG A 90 7.86 7.56 4.80
CA ARG A 90 6.62 7.04 4.21
C ARG A 90 6.67 7.22 2.70
N LEU A 91 6.55 6.11 1.97
CA LEU A 91 6.42 6.09 0.52
C LEU A 91 4.93 6.12 0.15
N VAL A 92 4.52 7.12 -0.64
CA VAL A 92 3.10 7.36 -0.99
C VAL A 92 2.81 7.26 -2.49
N PRO A 93 3.04 6.10 -3.14
CA PRO A 93 2.76 5.91 -4.56
C PRO A 93 1.26 5.78 -4.83
N ILE A 94 0.49 5.36 -3.80
CA ILE A 94 -0.96 5.20 -3.86
C ILE A 94 -1.57 5.92 -2.65
N SER A 95 -2.61 6.72 -2.87
CA SER A 95 -3.42 7.30 -1.80
C SER A 95 -4.68 6.46 -1.59
N ASN A 96 -5.05 6.23 -0.33
CA ASN A 96 -6.18 5.37 0.06
C ASN A 96 -6.12 3.97 -0.62
N GLY A 97 -4.88 3.46 -0.80
CA GLY A 97 -4.56 2.30 -1.63
C GLY A 97 -4.90 0.96 -0.98
N CYS A 98 -6.17 0.71 -0.71
CA CYS A 98 -6.65 -0.57 -0.20
C CYS A 98 -8.08 -0.79 -0.73
N PRO A 99 -8.36 -1.88 -1.47
CA PRO A 99 -9.68 -2.15 -2.04
C PRO A 99 -10.63 -2.83 -1.04
N TYR A 100 -10.17 -3.15 0.18
CA TYR A 100 -10.96 -3.88 1.16
C TYR A 100 -11.93 -2.98 1.95
N TYR A 101 -12.95 -3.62 2.54
CA TYR A 101 -14.04 -2.98 3.29
C TYR A 101 -14.00 -3.34 4.78
N CYS A 102 -12.83 -3.21 5.42
CA CYS A 102 -12.71 -3.54 6.84
C CYS A 102 -13.56 -2.58 7.69
N THR A 103 -14.42 -3.14 8.55
CA THR A 103 -15.30 -2.36 9.44
C THR A 103 -14.53 -1.55 10.47
N TYR A 104 -13.31 -1.96 10.80
CA TYR A 104 -12.41 -1.32 11.76
C TYR A 104 -11.32 -0.45 11.10
N CYS A 105 -11.41 -0.16 9.80
CA CYS A 105 -10.35 0.56 9.08
C CYS A 105 -10.23 2.01 9.56
N TYR A 106 -9.19 2.34 10.34
CA TYR A 106 -8.95 3.73 10.76
C TYR A 106 -8.69 4.65 9.55
N LEU A 107 -8.09 4.13 8.47
CA LEU A 107 -7.87 4.90 7.24
C LEU A 107 -9.17 5.33 6.58
N ALA A 108 -10.28 4.61 6.79
CA ALA A 108 -11.58 5.03 6.28
C ALA A 108 -12.07 6.32 6.96
N TYR A 109 -11.67 6.57 8.20
CA TYR A 109 -11.88 7.85 8.88
C TYR A 109 -10.95 8.92 8.32
N VAL A 110 -9.63 8.63 8.25
CA VAL A 110 -8.61 9.57 7.76
C VAL A 110 -8.89 10.07 6.33
N TYR A 111 -9.35 9.20 5.43
CA TYR A 111 -9.55 9.56 4.02
C TYR A 111 -10.94 10.10 3.68
N ARG A 112 -11.89 10.06 4.62
CA ARG A 112 -13.31 10.37 4.36
C ARG A 112 -13.51 11.72 3.67
N ASP A 113 -12.81 12.75 4.14
CA ASP A 113 -13.04 14.15 3.73
C ASP A 113 -11.93 14.71 2.82
N HIS A 114 -10.89 13.92 2.52
CA HIS A 114 -9.73 14.38 1.76
C HIS A 114 -9.58 13.69 0.39
N LEU A 115 -9.62 12.36 0.38
CA LEU A 115 -9.36 11.54 -0.80
C LEU A 115 -10.17 10.23 -0.69
N PRO A 116 -11.50 10.29 -0.79
CA PRO A 116 -12.36 9.13 -0.64
C PRO A 116 -12.38 8.27 -1.91
N PHE A 117 -11.23 8.06 -2.57
CA PHE A 117 -11.04 7.16 -3.70
C PHE A 117 -9.58 6.72 -3.78
N ILE A 118 -9.31 5.63 -4.50
CA ILE A 118 -7.95 5.14 -4.71
C ILE A 118 -7.27 6.01 -5.76
N LYS A 119 -6.12 6.60 -5.44
CA LYS A 119 -5.30 7.33 -6.42
C LYS A 119 -3.94 6.67 -6.60
N LEU A 120 -3.62 6.24 -7.82
CA LEU A 120 -2.33 5.69 -8.20
C LEU A 120 -1.51 6.74 -8.96
N ASN A 121 -0.32 7.08 -8.45
CA ASN A 121 0.61 8.00 -9.09
C ASN A 121 1.61 7.21 -9.95
N ILE A 122 1.66 7.47 -11.26
CA ILE A 122 2.40 6.61 -12.22
C ILE A 122 3.76 7.17 -12.66
N ASN A 123 4.14 8.35 -12.17
CA ASN A 123 5.46 8.95 -12.44
C ASN A 123 6.57 8.30 -11.60
N TYR A 124 6.71 6.97 -11.73
CA TYR A 124 7.61 6.14 -10.93
C TYR A 124 9.10 6.49 -11.09
N GLY A 125 9.51 7.09 -12.21
CA GLY A 125 10.88 7.57 -12.40
C GLY A 125 11.28 8.54 -11.29
N LYS A 126 10.47 9.59 -11.10
CA LYS A 126 10.62 10.57 -10.02
C LYS A 126 10.65 9.91 -8.64
N MET A 127 9.79 8.92 -8.38
CA MET A 127 9.82 8.18 -7.11
C MET A 127 11.17 7.49 -6.89
N CYS A 128 11.70 6.81 -7.90
CA CYS A 128 12.98 6.13 -7.82
C CYS A 128 14.13 7.12 -7.63
N ASP A 129 14.07 8.28 -8.29
CA ASP A 129 15.07 9.33 -8.17
C ASP A 129 15.06 9.93 -6.76
N GLU A 130 13.89 10.27 -6.21
CA GLU A 130 13.76 10.75 -4.83
C GLU A 130 14.30 9.75 -3.80
N ILE A 131 14.06 8.44 -3.99
CA ILE A 131 14.63 7.40 -3.14
C ILE A 131 16.16 7.39 -3.23
N ARG A 132 16.72 7.41 -4.46
CA ARG A 132 18.17 7.38 -4.66
C ARG A 132 18.83 8.61 -4.05
N ASP A 133 18.31 9.80 -4.33
CA ASP A 133 18.84 11.06 -3.82
C ASP A 133 18.87 11.07 -2.29
N LEU A 134 17.77 10.65 -1.66
CA LEU A 134 17.70 10.56 -0.21
C LEU A 134 18.71 9.55 0.36
N THR A 135 18.86 8.38 -0.28
CA THR A 135 19.80 7.35 0.19
C THR A 135 21.27 7.71 -0.06
N ALA A 136 21.58 8.45 -1.13
CA ALA A 136 22.95 8.85 -1.46
C ALA A 136 23.54 9.83 -0.44
N CYS A 137 22.69 10.69 0.14
CA CYS A 137 23.08 11.67 1.14
C CYS A 137 23.00 11.14 2.58
N ALA A 138 22.58 9.89 2.78
CA ALA A 138 22.29 9.35 4.10
C ALA A 138 23.56 8.90 4.82
N GLN A 139 23.81 9.45 6.02
CA GLN A 139 24.88 8.98 6.89
C GLN A 139 24.50 7.72 7.68
N ASN A 140 23.19 7.49 7.87
CA ASN A 140 22.63 6.37 8.61
C ASN A 140 21.64 5.58 7.74
N ALA A 141 21.35 4.34 8.14
CA ALA A 141 20.33 3.53 7.49
C ALA A 141 18.97 4.23 7.52
N ILE A 142 18.29 4.28 6.38
CA ILE A 142 16.95 4.87 6.25
C ILE A 142 15.91 3.76 6.22
N SER A 143 14.92 3.86 7.10
CA SER A 143 13.76 2.97 7.10
C SER A 143 12.66 3.54 6.21
N PHE A 144 12.19 2.77 5.23
CA PHE A 144 11.06 3.13 4.38
C PHE A 144 9.80 2.34 4.78
N ASN A 145 8.64 2.99 4.78
CA ASN A 145 7.34 2.37 5.06
C ASN A 145 6.34 2.68 3.93
N MET A 146 5.69 1.65 3.37
CA MET A 146 4.63 1.78 2.35
C MET A 146 3.29 1.19 2.83
N GLY A 147 3.11 0.94 4.13
CA GLY A 147 1.93 0.29 4.70
C GLY A 147 1.11 1.17 5.65
N GLU A 148 1.60 2.36 6.00
CA GLU A 148 0.94 3.21 6.99
C GLU A 148 -0.35 3.87 6.48
N MET A 149 -0.41 4.21 5.19
CA MET A 149 -1.52 4.97 4.59
C MET A 149 -2.20 4.23 3.43
N LEU A 150 -1.82 2.98 3.23
CA LEU A 150 -2.34 2.09 2.20
C LEU A 150 -2.02 0.65 2.58
N ASP A 151 -2.59 -0.31 1.87
CA ASP A 151 -2.06 -1.67 1.88
C ASP A 151 -1.05 -1.79 0.74
N SER A 152 0.23 -1.95 1.08
CA SER A 152 1.34 -1.95 0.10
C SER A 152 1.22 -2.99 -1.01
N LEU A 153 0.41 -4.04 -0.81
CA LEU A 153 0.36 -5.21 -1.69
C LEU A 153 -1.01 -5.42 -2.33
N ALA A 154 -2.09 -4.91 -1.73
CA ALA A 154 -3.44 -5.15 -2.22
C ALA A 154 -3.67 -4.68 -3.68
N LEU A 155 -2.93 -3.66 -4.13
CA LEU A 155 -2.99 -3.13 -5.50
C LEU A 155 -1.69 -3.37 -6.28
N ASP A 156 -0.81 -4.27 -5.82
CA ASP A 156 0.46 -4.52 -6.50
C ASP A 156 0.28 -5.21 -7.85
N HIS A 157 -0.74 -6.06 -8.02
CA HIS A 157 -1.10 -6.61 -9.33
C HIS A 157 -1.44 -5.53 -10.38
N VAL A 158 -1.93 -4.37 -9.94
CA VAL A 158 -2.20 -3.20 -10.81
C VAL A 158 -0.95 -2.35 -10.97
N SER A 159 -0.32 -1.96 -9.86
CA SER A 159 0.73 -0.94 -9.84
C SER A 159 2.12 -1.50 -10.14
N LEU A 160 2.33 -2.80 -9.95
CA LEU A 160 3.59 -3.52 -10.13
C LEU A 160 4.74 -2.80 -9.39
N LEU A 161 4.46 -2.28 -8.20
CA LEU A 161 5.41 -1.50 -7.42
C LEU A 161 6.44 -2.40 -6.77
N ALA A 162 6.08 -3.60 -6.30
CA ALA A 162 7.02 -4.54 -5.70
C ALA A 162 8.11 -4.93 -6.69
N SER A 163 7.79 -5.19 -7.97
CA SER A 163 8.78 -5.55 -8.99
C SER A 163 9.74 -4.40 -9.33
N ARG A 164 9.38 -3.15 -9.02
CA ARG A 164 10.22 -1.96 -9.19
C ARG A 164 11.04 -1.65 -7.93
N LEU A 165 10.38 -1.65 -6.79
CA LEU A 165 10.94 -1.24 -5.51
C LEU A 165 11.84 -2.30 -4.89
N VAL A 166 11.50 -3.59 -5.00
CA VAL A 166 12.32 -4.66 -4.41
C VAL A 166 13.74 -4.67 -5.00
N PRO A 167 13.95 -4.62 -6.33
CA PRO A 167 15.30 -4.54 -6.89
C PRO A 167 16.03 -3.23 -6.59
N LEU A 168 15.30 -2.12 -6.47
CA LEU A 168 15.88 -0.84 -6.07
C LEU A 168 16.41 -0.94 -4.64
N PHE A 169 15.58 -1.37 -3.69
CA PHE A 169 15.96 -1.50 -2.29
C PHE A 169 16.94 -2.64 -2.03
N SER A 170 16.94 -3.74 -2.80
CA SER A 170 17.92 -4.82 -2.60
C SER A 170 19.36 -4.35 -2.80
N ARG A 171 19.57 -3.25 -3.54
CA ARG A 171 20.87 -2.61 -3.75
C ARG A 171 21.19 -1.54 -2.69
N LEU A 172 20.21 -1.18 -1.85
CA LEU A 172 20.25 -0.07 -0.90
C LEU A 172 20.06 -0.52 0.57
N SER A 173 19.52 -1.72 0.84
CA SER A 173 18.94 -2.02 2.16
C SER A 173 19.71 -3.03 3.00
N ASN A 174 19.89 -2.67 4.27
CA ASN A 174 19.81 -3.57 5.41
C ASN A 174 18.34 -3.62 5.88
N ARG A 175 17.62 -4.70 5.58
CA ARG A 175 16.34 -5.04 6.25
C ARG A 175 16.61 -5.29 7.75
N TYR A 176 15.60 -5.15 8.62
CA TYR A 176 15.74 -5.64 10.01
C TYR A 176 16.34 -7.05 10.02
N PRO A 177 17.37 -7.32 10.84
CA PRO A 177 17.97 -8.64 10.93
C PRO A 177 16.88 -9.71 11.12
N PRO A 178 16.99 -10.87 10.45
CA PRO A 178 16.00 -11.94 10.57
C PRO A 178 15.64 -12.28 12.02
N GLU A 179 16.64 -12.29 12.91
CA GLU A 179 16.48 -12.60 14.33
C GLU A 179 15.50 -11.65 15.04
N GLN A 180 15.67 -10.34 14.83
CA GLN A 180 14.79 -9.32 15.43
C GLN A 180 13.35 -9.42 14.90
N ARG A 181 13.19 -9.76 13.62
CA ARG A 181 11.86 -9.98 13.03
C ARG A 181 11.20 -11.22 13.64
N ILE A 182 11.93 -12.31 13.80
CA ILE A 182 11.42 -13.53 14.44
C ILE A 182 10.98 -13.26 15.88
N GLU A 183 11.80 -12.55 16.66
CA GLU A 183 11.46 -12.17 18.04
C GLU A 183 10.18 -11.34 18.10
N PHE A 184 10.10 -10.29 17.28
CA PHE A 184 8.91 -9.45 17.17
C PHE A 184 7.65 -10.26 16.80
N TYR A 185 7.75 -11.13 15.78
CA TYR A 185 6.62 -11.95 15.36
C TYR A 185 6.19 -12.94 16.44
N ARG A 186 7.13 -13.56 17.17
CA ARG A 186 6.80 -14.46 18.29
C ARG A 186 5.97 -13.75 19.34
N LEU A 187 6.47 -12.60 19.83
CA LEU A 187 5.78 -11.79 20.82
C LEU A 187 4.34 -11.46 20.40
N LEU A 188 4.17 -10.99 19.16
CA LEU A 188 2.85 -10.65 18.61
C LEU A 188 1.93 -11.86 18.49
N THR A 189 2.44 -12.98 17.96
CA THR A 189 1.65 -14.21 17.82
C THR A 189 1.24 -14.77 19.18
N ASP A 190 2.13 -14.75 20.18
CA ASP A 190 1.82 -15.20 21.54
C ASP A 190 0.71 -14.36 22.17
N ALA A 191 0.80 -13.03 22.05
CA ALA A 191 -0.24 -12.13 22.54
C ALA A 191 -1.60 -12.39 21.88
N ILE A 192 -1.63 -12.57 20.55
CA ILE A 192 -2.87 -12.85 19.81
C ILE A 192 -3.47 -14.19 20.25
N LEU A 193 -2.66 -15.25 20.31
CA LEU A 193 -3.10 -16.61 20.63
C LEU A 193 -3.54 -16.76 22.11
N ALA A 194 -3.03 -15.92 23.01
CA ALA A 194 -3.51 -15.85 24.39
C ALA A 194 -4.98 -15.41 24.47
N HIS A 195 -5.45 -14.57 23.54
CA HIS A 195 -6.83 -14.11 23.47
C HIS A 195 -7.74 -15.01 22.62
N ASN A 196 -7.24 -15.54 21.51
CA ASN A 196 -8.00 -16.45 20.65
C ASN A 196 -7.10 -17.55 20.08
N LYS A 197 -7.18 -18.74 20.69
CA LYS A 197 -6.37 -19.91 20.32
C LYS A 197 -6.69 -20.49 18.94
N HIS A 198 -7.83 -20.11 18.35
CA HIS A 198 -8.32 -20.67 17.09
C HIS A 198 -8.16 -19.69 15.91
N ILE A 199 -7.66 -18.47 16.15
CA ILE A 199 -7.46 -17.50 15.10
C ILE A 199 -6.30 -17.93 14.19
N SER A 200 -6.49 -17.79 12.89
CA SER A 200 -5.41 -18.01 11.92
C SER A 200 -4.51 -16.80 11.85
N ILE A 201 -3.20 -17.02 11.94
CA ILE A 201 -2.17 -16.00 11.74
C ILE A 201 -1.36 -16.36 10.49
N SER A 202 -1.02 -15.37 9.67
CA SER A 202 -0.19 -15.53 8.48
C SER A 202 0.80 -14.38 8.34
N LEU A 203 2.03 -14.67 7.92
CA LEU A 203 3.06 -13.66 7.63
C LEU A 203 3.03 -13.32 6.16
N CYS A 204 3.07 -12.05 5.77
CA CYS A 204 3.12 -11.70 4.34
C CYS A 204 4.55 -11.39 3.87
N ARG A 205 4.93 -11.95 2.70
CA ARG A 205 6.20 -11.68 1.97
C ARG A 205 7.46 -11.73 2.85
N GLU A 206 7.52 -12.73 3.73
CA GLU A 206 8.71 -13.04 4.52
C GLU A 206 9.69 -13.95 3.78
N THR A 207 10.96 -13.90 4.20
CA THR A 207 12.01 -14.81 3.71
C THR A 207 11.71 -16.25 4.14
N PRO A 208 12.11 -17.27 3.35
CA PRO A 208 11.96 -18.68 3.75
C PRO A 208 12.55 -18.99 5.13
N TYR A 209 13.68 -18.36 5.48
CA TYR A 209 14.31 -18.48 6.81
C TYR A 209 13.36 -18.09 7.95
N VAL A 210 12.77 -16.89 7.89
CA VAL A 210 11.85 -16.40 8.92
C VAL A 210 10.57 -17.24 8.95
N TRP A 211 10.08 -17.67 7.79
CA TRP A 211 8.94 -18.57 7.69
C TRP A 211 9.19 -19.90 8.39
N ASP A 212 10.35 -20.51 8.18
CA ASP A 212 10.68 -21.80 8.79
C ASP A 212 10.67 -21.74 10.32
N HIS A 213 11.11 -20.61 10.88
CA HIS A 213 11.11 -20.35 12.32
C HIS A 213 9.72 -20.08 12.92
N LEU A 214 8.71 -19.81 12.08
CA LEU A 214 7.37 -19.42 12.49
C LEU A 214 6.26 -20.34 11.93
N LYS A 215 6.64 -21.39 11.19
CA LYS A 215 5.70 -22.33 10.52
C LYS A 215 4.74 -23.06 11.46
N SER A 216 5.11 -23.23 12.73
CA SER A 216 4.24 -23.85 13.74
C SER A 216 3.16 -22.90 14.25
N ARG A 217 3.32 -21.60 14.03
CA ARG A 217 2.48 -20.52 14.56
C ARG A 217 1.66 -19.84 13.46
N CYS A 218 2.10 -19.96 12.22
CA CYS A 218 1.47 -19.32 11.07
C CYS A 218 1.03 -20.39 10.07
N ASP A 219 -0.18 -20.25 9.50
CA ASP A 219 -0.64 -21.14 8.44
C ASP A 219 -0.27 -20.55 7.07
N PRO A 220 0.73 -21.12 6.36
CA PRO A 220 1.10 -20.64 5.04
C PRO A 220 -0.07 -20.69 4.06
N ARG A 221 -0.98 -21.67 4.18
CA ARG A 221 -2.14 -21.78 3.26
C ARG A 221 -3.13 -20.63 3.43
N LYS A 222 -3.04 -19.89 4.53
CA LYS A 222 -3.89 -18.73 4.85
C LYS A 222 -3.17 -17.40 4.66
N CYS A 223 -1.94 -17.43 4.15
CA CYS A 223 -1.23 -16.23 3.72
C CYS A 223 -1.83 -15.70 2.42
N ASN A 224 -2.31 -14.46 2.43
CA ASN A 224 -2.79 -13.75 1.24
C ASN A 224 -1.71 -13.58 0.14
N CYS A 225 -0.46 -13.90 0.43
CA CYS A 225 0.69 -13.64 -0.41
C CYS A 225 1.30 -14.92 -1.02
N LEU A 226 0.74 -16.11 -0.73
CA LEU A 226 1.11 -17.37 -1.38
C LEU A 226 0.26 -17.56 -2.65
N ILE A 227 0.91 -17.37 -3.79
CA ILE A 227 0.38 -17.66 -5.13
C ILE A 227 0.24 -19.19 -5.21
N TRP A 228 -0.98 -19.67 -5.44
CA TRP A 228 -1.24 -21.02 -5.93
C TRP A 228 -1.30 -20.96 -7.45
#